data_AF-A0A962WWU7-F1
#
_entry.id   AF-A0A962WWU7-F1
#
_cell.length_a   1.000
_cell.length_b   1.000
_cell.length_c   1.000
_cell.angle_alpha   90.00
_cell.angle_beta   90.00
_cell.angle_gamma   90.00
#
_symmetry.space_group_name_H-M   'P 1'
#
loop_
_entity.id
_entity.type
_entity.pdbx_description
1 polymer ?
#
loop_
_entity_poly.entity_id
_entity_poly.type
_entity_poly.pdbx_seq_one_letter_code
_entity_poly.pdbx_strand_id
1 'polypeptide(L)' 'MKLEELNADDEFRLQKHRDQIAGHLEGSAVYHDLSPNMEVVKVILNNNWVDVTETWRLQSLGVALGDALHGVMGIQ' A
#
# COMPACT_ATOMS: atom_id res chain seq x y z
N MET A 1 -19.66 2.68 14.81
CA MET A 1 -18.46 3.31 14.25
C MET A 1 -18.90 4.06 13.00
N LYS A 2 -18.77 5.38 12.96
CA LYS A 2 -19.03 6.15 11.73
C LYS A 2 -17.73 6.15 10.94
N LEU A 3 -17.80 5.81 9.65
CA LEU A 3 -16.70 6.07 8.73
C LEU A 3 -16.74 7.56 8.40
N GLU A 4 -15.63 8.24 8.65
CA GLU A 4 -15.45 9.66 8.30
C GLU A 4 -14.73 9.72 6.95
N GLU A 5 -15.07 10.74 6.15
CA GLU A 5 -14.33 10.98 4.91
C GLU A 5 -12.87 11.35 5.22
N LEU A 6 -11.97 10.93 4.33
CA LEU A 6 -10.56 11.28 4.44
C LEU A 6 -10.41 12.81 4.37
N ASN A 7 -9.68 13.37 5.32
CA ASN A 7 -9.25 14.76 5.21
C ASN A 7 -7.91 14.86 4.45
N ALA A 8 -7.47 16.08 4.16
CA ALA A 8 -6.24 16.32 3.40
C ALA A 8 -4.98 15.73 4.04
N ASP A 9 -4.92 15.64 5.39
CA ASP A 9 -3.78 15.05 6.08
C ASP A 9 -3.77 13.52 5.94
N ASP A 10 -4.94 12.90 5.92
CA ASP A 10 -5.09 11.46 5.69
C ASP A 10 -4.72 11.09 4.25
N GLU A 11 -5.17 11.87 3.27
CA GLU A 11 -4.77 11.71 1.86
C GLU A 11 -3.26 11.86 1.68
N PHE A 12 -2.66 12.87 2.32
CA PHE A 12 -1.21 13.07 2.27
C PHE A 12 -0.44 11.90 2.88
N ARG A 13 -0.90 11.38 4.03
CA ARG A 13 -0.28 10.21 4.68
C ARG A 13 -0.41 8.95 3.82
N LEU A 14 -1.57 8.72 3.23
CA LEU A 14 -1.78 7.61 2.30
C LEU A 14 -0.80 7.69 1.13
N GLN A 15 -0.63 8.88 0.54
CA GLN A 15 0.33 9.05 -0.56
C GLN A 15 1.77 8.76 -0.11
N LYS A 16 2.18 9.17 1.10
CA LYS A 16 3.51 8.84 1.64
C LYS A 16 3.74 7.35 1.82
N HIS A 17 2.71 6.61 2.23
CA HIS A 17 2.80 5.15 2.32
C HIS A 17 2.96 4.49 0.95
N ARG A 18 2.26 4.99 -0.07
CA ARG A 18 2.38 4.52 -1.46
C ARG A 18 3.76 4.84 -2.04
N ASP A 19 4.27 6.05 -1.84
CA ASP A 19 5.60 6.48 -2.27
C ASP A 19 6.70 5.58 -1.68
N GLN A 20 6.57 5.21 -0.40
CA GLN A 20 7.51 4.31 0.28
C GLN A 20 7.60 2.94 -0.40
N ILE A 21 6.46 2.40 -0.85
CA ILE A 21 6.40 1.12 -1.55
C ILE A 21 6.95 1.26 -2.97
N ALA A 22 6.55 2.31 -3.70
CA ALA A 22 7.07 2.57 -5.03
C ALA A 22 8.60 2.71 -5.04
N GLY A 23 9.17 3.38 -4.02
CA GLY A 23 10.61 3.54 -3.86
C GLY A 23 11.38 2.22 -3.64
N HIS A 24 10.74 1.17 -3.14
CA HIS A 24 11.36 -0.16 -2.96
C HIS A 24 11.35 -1.02 -4.23
N LEU A 25 10.62 -0.61 -5.28
CA LEU A 25 10.41 -1.40 -6.51
C LEU A 25 11.33 -0.97 -7.66
N GLU A 26 12.47 -0.32 -7.36
CA GLU A 26 13.49 0.19 -8.31
C GLU A 26 13.05 0.23 -9.79
N GLY A 27 12.29 1.28 -10.15
CA GLY A 27 11.99 1.60 -11.55
C GLY A 27 10.73 0.97 -12.17
N SER A 28 9.90 0.22 -11.43
CA SER A 28 8.65 -0.30 -12.01
C SER A 28 7.51 0.72 -11.92
N ALA A 29 7.03 1.15 -13.08
CA ALA A 29 5.92 2.08 -13.32
C ALA A 29 4.53 1.56 -12.87
N VAL A 30 4.43 0.79 -11.77
CA VAL A 30 3.33 -0.18 -11.63
C VAL A 30 2.70 -0.26 -10.23
N TYR A 31 2.48 0.86 -9.55
CA TYR A 31 1.58 0.87 -8.37
C TYR A 31 0.10 1.12 -8.74
N HIS A 32 -0.19 1.39 -10.02
CA HIS A 32 -1.50 1.91 -10.44
C HIS A 32 -2.51 0.83 -10.87
N ASP A 33 -2.07 -0.41 -11.10
CA ASP A 33 -2.93 -1.49 -11.61
C ASP A 33 -3.17 -2.60 -10.54
N LEU A 34 -4.38 -3.16 -10.53
CA LEU A 34 -4.85 -4.21 -9.62
C LEU A 34 -3.89 -5.40 -9.47
N SER A 35 -3.46 -5.94 -10.62
CA SER A 35 -2.60 -7.13 -10.72
C SER A 35 -1.22 -6.90 -10.09
N PRO A 36 -0.55 -5.76 -10.37
CA PRO A 36 0.76 -5.48 -9.79
C PRO A 36 0.73 -5.13 -8.30
N ASN A 37 -0.33 -4.51 -7.76
CA ASN A 37 -0.40 -4.23 -6.31
C ASN A 37 -0.45 -5.51 -5.45
N MET A 38 -1.13 -6.55 -5.92
CA MET A 38 -1.10 -7.86 -5.25
C MET A 38 0.26 -8.56 -5.40
N GLU A 39 0.93 -8.42 -6.55
CA GLU A 39 2.30 -8.91 -6.73
C GLU A 39 3.31 -8.18 -5.84
N VAL A 40 3.13 -6.88 -5.60
CA VAL A 40 3.95 -6.09 -4.67
C VAL A 40 3.82 -6.62 -3.24
N VAL A 41 2.60 -6.88 -2.78
CA VAL A 41 2.36 -7.48 -1.44
C VAL A 41 3.03 -8.86 -1.34
N LYS A 42 2.88 -9.71 -2.38
CA LYS A 42 3.53 -11.03 -2.41
C LYS A 42 5.04 -10.93 -2.39
N VAL A 43 5.64 -10.02 -3.17
CA VAL A 43 7.10 -9.80 -3.21
C VAL A 43 7.61 -9.34 -1.84
N ILE A 44 6.92 -8.39 -1.20
CA ILE A 44 7.28 -7.90 0.13
C ILE A 44 7.28 -9.05 1.16
N LEU A 45 6.24 -9.87 1.16
CA LEU A 45 6.11 -11.00 2.09
C LEU A 45 7.12 -12.11 1.80
N ASN A 46 7.30 -12.50 0.54
CA ASN A 46 8.20 -13.59 0.15
C ASN A 46 9.68 -13.26 0.41
N ASN A 47 10.04 -11.98 0.43
CA ASN A 47 11.42 -11.55 0.64
C ASN A 47 11.68 -10.99 2.05
N ASN A 48 10.71 -11.06 2.98
CA ASN A 48 10.82 -10.48 4.34
C ASN A 48 11.32 -9.02 4.32
N TRP A 49 10.81 -8.19 3.41
CA TRP A 49 11.25 -6.79 3.28
C TRP A 49 10.85 -5.87 4.44
N VAL A 50 9.96 -6.36 5.30
CA VAL A 50 9.44 -5.63 6.45
C VAL A 50 9.69 -6.43 7.71
N ASP A 51 10.47 -5.87 8.63
CA ASP A 51 10.57 -6.41 9.98
C ASP A 51 9.33 -6.03 10.80
N VAL A 52 8.93 -6.90 11.73
CA VAL A 52 7.76 -6.69 12.60
C VAL A 52 7.88 -5.46 13.51
N THR A 53 9.09 -4.93 13.68
CA THR A 53 9.37 -3.72 14.45
C THR A 53 9.30 -2.45 13.60
N GLU A 54 9.24 -2.56 12.27
CA GLU A 54 9.20 -1.43 11.35
C GLU A 54 7.77 -0.95 11.11
N THR A 55 7.17 -0.31 12.12
CA THR A 55 5.77 0.17 12.13
C THR A 55 5.36 0.89 10.85
N TRP A 56 6.20 1.81 10.35
CA TRP A 56 5.90 2.57 9.12
C TRP A 56 5.78 1.68 7.89
N ARG A 57 6.67 0.69 7.76
CA ARG A 57 6.67 -0.25 6.63
C ARG A 57 5.52 -1.24 6.70
N LEU A 58 5.16 -1.69 7.92
CA LEU A 58 3.97 -2.50 8.15
C LEU A 58 2.69 -1.75 7.78
N GLN A 59 2.60 -0.47 8.15
CA GLN A 59 1.48 0.38 7.76
C GLN A 59 1.41 0.58 6.25
N SER A 60 2.56 0.83 5.60
CA SER A 60 2.62 0.91 4.14
C SER A 60 2.15 -0.39 3.47
N LEU A 61 2.55 -1.56 3.98
CA LEU A 61 2.09 -2.85 3.48
C LEU A 61 0.56 -3.01 3.61
N GLY A 62 -0.01 -2.57 4.74
CA GLY A 62 -1.45 -2.53 4.95
C GLY A 62 -2.17 -1.63 3.93
N VAL A 63 -1.60 -0.47 3.61
CA VAL A 63 -2.12 0.44 2.57
C VAL A 63 -2.10 -0.22 1.19
N ALA A 64 -0.99 -0.88 0.81
CA ALA A 64 -0.93 -1.61 -0.47
C ALA A 64 -1.92 -2.77 -0.56
N LEU A 65 -2.14 -3.49 0.54
CA LEU A 65 -3.18 -4.51 0.60
C LEU A 65 -4.57 -3.89 0.45
N GLY A 66 -4.84 -2.76 1.12
CA GLY A 66 -6.08 -2.01 0.99
C GLY A 66 -6.33 -1.53 -0.45
N ASP A 67 -5.32 -0.95 -1.10
CA ASP A 67 -5.37 -0.50 -2.49
C ASP A 67 -5.64 -1.69 -3.45
N ALA A 68 -4.99 -2.84 -3.23
CA ALA A 68 -5.21 -4.04 -4.02
C ALA A 68 -6.63 -4.60 -3.85
N LEU A 69 -7.17 -4.59 -2.62
CA LEU A 69 -8.54 -5.03 -2.33
C LEU A 69 -9.59 -4.08 -2.91
N HIS A 70 -9.38 -2.76 -2.80
CA HIS A 70 -10.25 -1.76 -3.42
C HIS A 70 -10.34 -2.00 -4.93
N GLY A 71 -9.20 -2.23 -5.57
CA GLY A 71 -9.16 -2.54 -6.99
C GLY A 71 -9.93 -3.82 -7.34
N VAL A 72 -9.68 -4.92 -6.63
CA VAL A 72 -10.29 -6.25 -6.93
C VAL A 72 -11.79 -6.28 -6.62
N MET A 73 -12.22 -5.61 -5.55
CA MET A 73 -13.57 -5.79 -5.00
C MET A 73 -14.50 -4.59 -5.24
N GLY A 74 -13.99 -3.49 -5.82
CA GLY A 74 -14.79 -2.30 -6.13
C GLY A 74 -15.43 -1.66 -4.89
N ILE A 75 -14.85 -1.85 -3.71
CA ILE A 75 -15.39 -1.33 -2.45
C ILE A 75 -15.12 0.16 -2.38
N GLN A 76 -16.19 0.96 -2.51
CA GLN A 76 -16.20 2.41 -2.25
C GLN A 76 -16.13 2.70 -0.75
#